data_AF-H6QUE9-F1
#
_entry.id   AF-H6QUE9-F1
#
_cell.length_a   1.000
_cell.length_b   1.000
_cell.length_c   1.000
_cell.angle_alpha   90.00
_cell.angle_beta   90.00
_cell.angle_gamma   90.00
#
_symmetry.space_group_name_H-M   'P 1'
#
loop_
_entity.id
_entity.type
_entity.pdbx_description
1 polymer ?
#
loop_
_entity_poly.entity_id
_entity_poly.type
_entity_poly.pdbx_seq_one_letter_code
_entity_poly.pdbx_strand_id
1 'polypeptide(L)'
;MTTPESNKTNTEISKTLNQNTSQNTESTMEKINSTILKTALEAIPKLTADNYTLWKNLVDNMLDIQNLREALTSENGTLTDTQDVQLRTIITSKIVSLLLW
;
A
#
# COMPACT_ATOMS: atom_id res chain seq x y z
N MET A 1 56.12 -38.11 25.61
CA MET A 1 55.90 -38.00 24.15
C MET A 1 54.39 -37.99 23.92
N THR A 2 53.94 -36.93 23.24
CA THR A 2 52.65 -36.70 22.55
C THR A 2 51.32 -36.88 23.29
N THR A 3 50.79 -35.73 23.71
CA THR A 3 49.37 -35.36 23.84
C THR A 3 48.61 -35.53 22.51
N PRO A 4 47.30 -35.81 22.52
CA PRO A 4 46.42 -35.51 21.39
C PRO A 4 45.84 -34.09 21.50
N GLU A 5 45.63 -33.53 20.31
CA GLU A 5 45.42 -32.12 19.99
C GLU A 5 43.93 -31.75 19.82
N SER A 6 43.69 -30.44 19.95
CA SER A 6 42.48 -29.61 19.79
C SER A 6 41.31 -30.09 18.91
N ASN A 7 40.09 -29.80 19.37
CA ASN A 7 38.98 -29.40 18.50
C ASN A 7 38.12 -28.27 19.12
N LYS A 8 38.73 -27.12 19.41
CA LYS A 8 37.99 -25.85 19.59
C LYS A 8 37.87 -25.10 18.27
N THR A 9 36.85 -25.42 17.49
CA THR A 9 36.32 -24.51 16.45
C THR A 9 35.03 -25.08 15.90
N ASN A 10 33.89 -24.77 16.53
CA ASN A 10 32.56 -24.93 15.91
C ASN A 10 31.50 -24.03 16.57
N THR A 11 31.84 -22.79 16.89
CA THR A 11 30.85 -21.84 17.45
C THR A 11 30.86 -20.47 16.76
N GLU A 12 31.57 -20.31 15.64
CA GLU A 12 31.70 -19.00 14.98
C GLU A 12 31.37 -19.02 13.48
N ILE A 13 30.27 -19.69 13.08
CA ILE A 13 29.76 -19.59 11.69
C ILE A 13 28.25 -19.28 11.61
N SER A 14 27.51 -19.17 12.72
CA SER A 14 26.06 -18.94 12.67
C SER A 14 25.61 -17.52 13.02
N LYS A 15 26.46 -16.50 12.84
CA LYS A 15 26.05 -15.08 12.98
C LYS A 15 26.45 -14.21 11.80
N THR A 16 26.20 -14.68 10.58
CA THR A 16 26.11 -13.78 9.41
C THR A 16 25.02 -14.28 8.46
N LEU A 17 23.76 -14.19 8.89
CA LEU A 17 22.64 -14.24 7.95
C LEU A 17 22.04 -12.84 7.83
N ASN A 18 22.56 -12.11 6.83
CA ASN A 18 21.89 -11.11 6.01
C ASN A 18 20.74 -10.34 6.70
N GLN A 19 21.08 -9.20 7.30
CA GLN A 19 20.14 -8.14 7.64
C GLN A 19 20.26 -6.99 6.63
N ASN A 20 19.78 -7.17 5.40
CA ASN A 20 19.57 -6.06 4.46
C ASN A 20 18.60 -6.34 3.31
N THR A 21 18.04 -7.54 3.18
CA THR A 21 17.13 -7.86 2.06
C THR A 21 15.67 -7.44 2.33
N SER A 22 15.20 -7.45 3.60
CA SER A 22 13.78 -7.19 3.91
C SER A 22 13.33 -5.73 3.76
N GLN A 23 14.17 -4.74 4.10
CA GLN A 23 13.77 -3.32 4.05
C GLN A 23 13.60 -2.79 2.62
N ASN A 24 14.34 -3.34 1.65
CA ASN A 24 14.27 -2.88 0.26
C ASN A 24 13.01 -3.41 -0.45
N THR A 25 12.59 -4.65 -0.16
CA THR A 25 11.38 -5.24 -0.74
C THR A 25 10.11 -4.56 -0.23
N GLU A 26 10.03 -4.28 1.07
CA GLU A 26 8.88 -3.58 1.69
C GLU A 26 8.70 -2.16 1.11
N SER A 27 9.78 -1.37 1.10
CA SER A 27 9.76 -0.01 0.52
C SER A 27 9.46 0.01 -0.99
N THR A 28 9.83 -1.05 -1.71
CA THR A 28 9.48 -1.19 -3.13
C THR A 28 7.99 -1.47 -3.30
N MET A 29 7.41 -2.34 -2.48
CA MET A 29 5.99 -2.67 -2.53
C MET A 29 5.11 -1.48 -2.13
N GLU A 30 5.50 -0.73 -1.11
CA GLU A 30 4.84 0.53 -0.71
C GLU A 30 4.83 1.57 -1.84
N LYS A 31 5.96 1.72 -2.57
CA LYS A 31 6.06 2.61 -3.73
C LYS A 31 5.18 2.14 -4.89
N ILE A 32 5.11 0.83 -5.14
CA ILE A 32 4.23 0.25 -6.15
C ILE A 32 2.77 0.53 -5.80
N ASN A 33 2.36 0.28 -4.54
CA ASN A 33 1.00 0.54 -4.07
C ASN A 33 0.64 2.03 -4.19
N SER A 34 1.57 2.92 -3.84
CA SER A 34 1.39 4.37 -3.97
C SER A 34 1.25 4.81 -5.43
N THR A 35 2.03 4.21 -6.33
CA THR A 35 1.99 4.50 -7.77
C THR A 35 0.68 4.03 -8.39
N ILE A 36 0.24 2.80 -8.06
CA ILE A 36 -1.04 2.25 -8.50
C ILE A 36 -2.20 3.14 -8.05
N LEU A 37 -2.22 3.55 -6.78
CA LEU A 37 -3.24 4.45 -6.25
C LEU A 37 -3.25 5.80 -6.99
N LYS A 38 -2.07 6.39 -7.20
CA LYS A 38 -1.93 7.65 -7.94
C LYS A 38 -2.49 7.53 -9.36
N THR A 39 -2.10 6.48 -10.09
CA THR A 39 -2.61 6.21 -11.45
C THR A 39 -4.12 6.02 -11.46
N ALA A 40 -4.69 5.28 -10.49
CA ALA A 40 -6.13 5.12 -10.38
C ALA A 40 -6.85 6.46 -10.12
N LEU A 41 -6.30 7.32 -9.27
CA LEU A 41 -6.88 8.64 -8.97
C LEU A 41 -6.86 9.61 -10.16
N GLU A 42 -5.78 9.61 -10.93
CA GLU A 42 -5.60 10.45 -12.13
C GLU A 42 -6.45 9.96 -13.31
N ALA A 43 -6.71 8.66 -13.40
CA ALA A 43 -7.54 8.08 -14.47
C ALA A 43 -9.03 8.42 -14.34
N ILE A 44 -9.53 8.76 -13.13
CA ILE A 44 -10.95 9.10 -12.92
C ILE A 44 -11.28 10.42 -13.63
N PRO A 45 -12.15 10.40 -14.65
CA PRO A 45 -12.51 11.62 -15.38
C PRO A 45 -13.40 12.54 -14.54
N LYS A 46 -13.60 13.78 -15.01
CA LYS A 46 -14.69 14.62 -14.49
C LYS A 46 -16.03 13.94 -14.78
N LEU A 47 -16.88 13.82 -13.77
CA LEU A 47 -18.20 13.20 -13.93
C LEU A 47 -19.09 14.04 -14.86
N THR A 48 -19.70 13.38 -15.84
CA THR A 48 -20.74 13.92 -16.74
C THR A 48 -21.89 12.90 -16.84
N ALA A 49 -23.01 13.31 -17.43
CA ALA A 49 -24.14 12.40 -17.66
C ALA A 49 -23.77 11.20 -18.56
N ASP A 50 -22.92 11.44 -19.57
CA ASP A 50 -22.57 10.44 -20.58
C ASP A 50 -21.52 9.43 -20.11
N ASN A 51 -20.72 9.77 -19.08
CA ASN A 51 -19.59 8.95 -18.63
C ASN A 51 -19.81 8.25 -17.28
N TYR A 52 -21.02 8.29 -16.72
CA TYR A 52 -21.31 7.78 -15.37
C TYR A 52 -20.83 6.34 -15.15
N THR A 53 -21.11 5.42 -16.08
CA THR A 53 -20.71 4.01 -15.95
C THR A 53 -19.18 3.86 -15.88
N LEU A 54 -18.44 4.55 -16.75
CA LEU A 54 -16.98 4.54 -16.72
C LEU A 54 -16.45 5.15 -15.43
N TRP A 55 -16.98 6.32 -15.06
CA TRP A 55 -16.61 7.01 -13.83
C TRP A 55 -16.81 6.13 -12.60
N LYS A 56 -17.98 5.49 -12.49
CA LYS A 56 -18.31 4.59 -11.39
C LYS A 56 -17.34 3.41 -11.31
N ASN A 57 -17.05 2.77 -12.44
CA ASN A 57 -16.11 1.63 -12.46
C ASN A 57 -14.70 2.02 -12.01
N LEU A 58 -14.23 3.22 -12.37
CA LEU A 58 -12.92 3.71 -11.96
C LEU A 58 -12.88 4.10 -10.48
N VAL A 59 -13.98 4.68 -9.96
CA VAL A 59 -14.14 4.96 -8.53
C VAL A 59 -14.18 3.67 -7.72
N ASP A 60 -14.97 2.68 -8.14
CA ASP A 60 -15.04 1.37 -7.50
C ASP A 60 -13.65 0.70 -7.44
N ASN A 61 -12.89 0.71 -8.55
CA ASN A 61 -11.51 0.20 -8.58
C ASN A 61 -10.58 0.94 -7.60
N MET A 62 -10.69 2.27 -7.52
CA MET A 62 -9.87 3.06 -6.58
C MET A 62 -10.22 2.71 -5.12
N LEU A 63 -11.51 2.52 -4.81
CA LEU A 63 -11.94 2.09 -3.49
C LEU A 63 -11.47 0.67 -3.17
N ASP A 64 -11.46 -0.24 -4.15
CA ASP A 64 -10.96 -1.61 -3.98
C ASP A 64 -9.44 -1.63 -3.70
N ILE A 65 -8.64 -0.78 -4.38
CA ILE A 65 -7.20 -0.62 -4.10
C ILE A 65 -6.92 -0.18 -2.66
N GLN A 66 -7.88 0.47 -2.01
CA GLN A 66 -7.77 0.98 -0.64
C GLN A 66 -8.54 0.12 0.37
N ASN A 67 -9.17 -0.98 -0.05
CA ASN A 67 -10.08 -1.78 0.78
C ASN A 67 -11.19 -0.93 1.44
N LEU A 68 -11.71 0.08 0.72
CA LEU A 68 -12.73 1.00 1.21
C LEU A 68 -14.13 0.68 0.69
N ARG A 69 -14.25 -0.10 -0.39
CA ARG A 69 -15.52 -0.26 -1.11
C ARG A 69 -16.62 -0.90 -0.25
N GLU A 70 -16.33 -2.01 0.40
CA GLU A 70 -17.30 -2.70 1.25
C GLU A 70 -17.76 -1.81 2.40
N ALA A 71 -16.81 -1.15 3.09
CA ALA A 71 -17.10 -0.26 4.20
C ALA A 71 -17.96 0.95 3.82
N LEU A 72 -17.88 1.42 2.56
CA LEU A 72 -18.62 2.59 2.07
C LEU A 72 -19.94 2.26 1.36
N THR A 73 -20.14 1.03 0.91
CA THR A 73 -21.30 0.65 0.08
C THR A 73 -22.23 -0.36 0.72
N SER A 74 -21.82 -0.98 1.82
CA SER A 74 -22.66 -1.90 2.60
C SER A 74 -23.64 -1.12 3.49
N GLU A 75 -24.84 -1.66 3.69
CA GLU A 75 -25.88 -1.07 4.55
C GLU A 75 -25.39 -0.77 5.97
N ASN A 76 -24.55 -1.65 6.52
CA ASN A 76 -23.96 -1.53 7.86
C ASN A 76 -22.44 -1.35 7.82
N GLY A 77 -21.91 -0.84 6.70
CA GLY A 77 -20.48 -0.61 6.53
C GLY A 77 -19.95 0.38 7.57
N THR A 78 -18.82 0.04 8.21
CA THR A 78 -18.14 0.91 9.17
C THR A 78 -16.67 1.01 8.79
N LEU A 79 -16.11 2.22 8.87
CA LEU A 79 -14.70 2.46 8.64
C LEU A 79 -13.91 2.14 9.91
N THR A 80 -12.81 1.42 9.76
CA THR A 80 -11.75 1.39 10.77
C THR A 80 -11.03 2.74 10.83
N ASP A 81 -10.30 3.02 11.91
CA ASP A 81 -9.51 4.25 12.04
C ASP A 81 -8.53 4.44 10.86
N THR A 82 -7.90 3.37 10.39
CA THR A 82 -7.01 3.41 9.22
C THR A 82 -7.77 3.79 7.94
N GLN A 83 -8.95 3.21 7.72
CA GLN A 83 -9.77 3.51 6.55
C GLN A 83 -10.31 4.94 6.59
N ASP A 84 -10.67 5.47 7.76
CA ASP A 84 -11.06 6.89 7.92
C ASP A 84 -9.91 7.83 7.51
N VAL A 85 -8.69 7.57 8.00
CA VAL A 85 -7.51 8.37 7.63
C VAL A 85 -7.21 8.28 6.13
N GLN A 86 -7.28 7.08 5.54
CA GLN A 86 -7.07 6.88 4.10
C GLN A 86 -8.12 7.65 3.28
N LEU A 87 -9.39 7.53 3.64
CA LEU A 87 -10.49 8.20 2.96
C LEU A 87 -10.34 9.73 3.02
N ARG A 88 -10.05 10.29 4.20
CA ARG A 88 -9.80 11.73 4.38
C ARG A 88 -8.64 12.21 3.52
N THR A 89 -7.56 11.43 3.46
CA THR A 89 -6.38 11.77 2.65
C THR A 89 -6.75 11.85 1.17
N ILE A 90 -7.45 10.85 0.64
CA ILE A 90 -7.87 10.79 -0.77
C ILE A 90 -8.82 11.94 -1.13
N ILE A 91 -9.83 12.19 -0.29
CA ILE A 91 -10.79 13.28 -0.49
C ILE A 91 -10.07 14.62 -0.49
N THR A 92 -9.18 14.84 0.48
CA THR A 92 -8.40 16.08 0.59
C THR A 92 -7.52 16.27 -0.65
N SER A 93 -6.83 15.23 -1.12
CA SER A 93 -6.00 15.31 -2.34
C SER A 93 -6.82 15.67 -3.58
N LYS A 94 -8.03 15.11 -3.77
CA LYS A 94 -8.88 15.49 -4.91
C LYS A 94 -9.48 16.89 -4.77
N ILE A 95 -9.98 17.26 -3.59
CA ILE A 95 -10.61 18.58 -3.38
C ILE A 95 -9.57 19.70 -3.48
N VAL A 96 -8.39 19.54 -2.88
CA VAL A 96 -7.30 20.52 -2.97
C VAL A 96 -6.82 20.67 -4.41
N SER A 97 -6.73 19.57 -5.17
CA SER A 97 -6.39 19.63 -6.60
C SER A 97 -7.44 20.36 -7.44
N LEU A 98 -8.71 20.33 -7.03
CA LEU A 98 -9.81 21.05 -7.69
C LEU A 98 -9.91 22.53 -7.27
N LEU A 99 -9.34 22.91 -6.12
CA LEU A 99 -9.34 24.29 -5.60
C LEU A 99 -8.11 25.11 -6.02
N LEU A 100 -7.07 24.47 -6.56
CA LEU A 100 -5.82 25.11 -6.95
C LEU A 100 -5.76 25.55 -8.44
N TRP A 101 -6.90 25.62 -9.12
CA TRP A 101 -7.02 26.11 -10.50
C TRP A 101 -8.11 27.18 -10.62
#